data_AF-A0A667XZM2-F1
#
_entry.id   AF-A0A667XZM2-F1
#
_cell.length_a   1.000
_cell.length_b   1.000
_cell.length_c   1.000
_cell.angle_alpha   90.00
_cell.angle_beta   90.00
_cell.angle_gamma   90.00
#
_symmetry.space_group_name_H-M   'P 1'
#
loop_
_entity.id
_entity.type
_entity.pdbx_description
1 polymer ?
#
loop_
_entity_poly.entity_id
_entity_poly.type
_entity_poly.pdbx_seq_one_letter_code
_entity_poly.pdbx_strand_id
1 'polypeptide(L)'
;RVNNLLYISALQKRSRNGNGGNILVWFTEGSHWINLKPVLEALIDRGHQVTVLVPSSSLFMNASEPSRFHYEPFNSSVPLEVWEEIIEEFIHFSIYEMDYLSYIQIHIKFLEIAKKEVKFTLQHLDSMVRSDTMARLREGKFDLMLADPIYPGSELVAEVLDLPLVYTLRFSIAHTWERLCGQLPAPPSYVPGAMSKLTDKMDFMDRLWNFLFYASQDMFAYHVWQETDKFFSDFIGKPTSACELMGKAEIWLIRTYWDFDFPRPFLPNFKFVGGIHCKPAKPLPEVLWRYSGEKPKTLGANTKLYDWIPQNDLLGHPKTRAFITHGGTNGIYEAIYHGVPMVGIPMFADQPDNMVHMKAKGAALIMEFNFMETEDLVKALKAVINEPSYKENAMRLSRIHHDRPIKPLDEAVFWVEFTMRNKGAKHLRVQTHELTWYQYHSLDVFAFLLAVTLFITVLFIKTCSFCIRRCCCRKGKTKTKAE
;
A
#
# COMPACT_ATOMS: atom_id res chain seq x y z
N ARG A 1 -20.74 24.97 58.14
CA ARG A 1 -20.54 23.81 57.25
C ARG A 1 -20.99 24.19 55.84
N VAL A 2 -20.07 24.72 55.04
CA VAL A 2 -20.19 24.83 53.58
C VAL A 2 -18.78 24.54 53.08
N ASN A 3 -18.62 23.38 52.44
CA ASN A 3 -17.35 22.95 51.87
C ASN A 3 -17.15 23.68 50.54
N ASN A 4 -16.22 24.65 50.52
CA ASN A 4 -15.61 25.13 49.29
C ASN A 4 -14.60 24.07 48.81
N LEU A 5 -14.99 23.26 47.84
CA LEU A 5 -14.07 22.42 47.07
C LEU A 5 -13.65 23.20 45.82
N LEU A 6 -12.55 23.93 45.95
CA LEU A 6 -11.75 24.46 44.85
C LEU A 6 -11.24 23.28 44.01
N TYR A 7 -11.87 23.03 42.87
CA TYR A 7 -11.37 22.10 41.85
C TYR A 7 -10.23 22.78 41.08
N ILE A 8 -9.04 22.80 41.69
CA ILE A 8 -7.81 23.13 40.97
C ILE A 8 -7.48 21.89 40.13
N SER A 9 -7.87 21.91 38.85
CA SER A 9 -7.26 21.04 37.87
C SER A 9 -5.80 21.47 37.72
N ALA A 10 -4.95 20.96 38.60
CA ALA A 10 -3.54 20.89 38.31
C ALA A 10 -3.43 20.14 36.99
N LEU A 11 -3.17 20.88 35.92
CA LEU A 11 -2.43 20.37 34.77
C LEU A 11 -1.12 19.86 35.35
N GLN A 12 -1.16 18.62 35.83
CA GLN A 12 0.00 17.83 36.11
C GLN A 12 0.65 17.72 34.73
N LYS A 13 1.58 18.65 34.45
CA LYS A 13 2.67 18.45 33.51
C LYS A 13 3.12 17.03 33.78
N ARG A 14 2.70 16.12 32.90
CA ARG A 14 3.16 14.75 32.88
C ARG A 14 4.67 14.91 32.92
N SER A 15 5.28 14.48 34.01
CA SER A 15 6.73 14.44 34.14
C SER A 15 7.24 13.73 32.90
N ARG A 16 7.89 14.49 32.00
CA ARG A 16 8.63 13.96 30.85
C ARG A 16 9.88 13.30 31.44
N ASN A 17 9.71 12.13 32.05
CA ASN A 17 10.80 11.20 32.28
C ASN A 17 10.86 10.27 31.07
N GLY A 18 12.05 10.19 30.46
CA GLY A 18 12.24 9.97 29.04
C GLY A 18 12.19 8.51 28.58
N ASN A 19 11.84 8.36 27.29
CA ASN A 19 12.24 7.30 26.36
C ASN A 19 11.59 7.52 24.98
N GLY A 20 11.57 8.77 24.50
CA GLY A 20 11.13 9.07 23.13
C GLY A 20 12.26 8.74 22.16
N GLY A 21 12.01 7.83 21.22
CA GLY A 21 12.93 7.52 20.13
C GLY A 21 13.03 8.64 19.08
N ASN A 22 14.13 8.67 18.34
CA ASN A 22 14.38 9.58 17.24
C ASN A 22 14.09 8.89 15.90
N ILE A 23 13.12 9.41 15.15
CA ILE A 23 12.55 8.77 13.97
C ILE A 23 12.94 9.56 12.73
N LEU A 24 13.60 8.90 11.79
CA LEU A 24 13.85 9.43 10.45
C LEU A 24 12.70 9.06 9.53
N VAL A 25 12.17 10.02 8.79
CA VAL A 25 11.06 9.82 7.86
C VAL A 25 11.52 10.09 6.44
N TRP A 26 11.33 9.10 5.57
CA TRP A 26 11.52 9.27 4.13
C TRP A 26 10.43 10.15 3.54
N PHE A 27 10.79 11.04 2.62
CA PHE A 27 9.85 11.96 2.01
C PHE A 27 8.84 11.23 1.12
N THR A 28 7.69 11.85 0.92
CA THR A 28 6.63 11.38 0.03
C THR A 28 5.72 12.55 -0.32
N GLU A 29 4.79 12.39 -1.26
CA GLU A 29 4.02 13.49 -1.83
C GLU A 29 2.51 13.28 -1.72
N GLY A 30 1.74 14.37 -1.89
CA GLY A 30 0.29 14.34 -2.05
C GLY A 30 -0.46 13.55 -0.97
N SER A 31 -1.30 12.60 -1.38
CA SER A 31 -2.15 11.81 -0.48
C SER A 31 -1.35 10.87 0.43
N HIS A 32 -0.16 10.44 0.03
CA HIS A 32 0.74 9.63 0.85
C HIS A 32 1.25 10.45 2.03
N TRP A 33 1.65 11.70 1.77
CA TRP A 33 2.06 12.64 2.82
C TRP A 33 0.92 12.98 3.79
N ILE A 34 -0.28 13.22 3.26
CA ILE A 34 -1.48 13.48 4.09
C ILE A 34 -1.79 12.31 5.03
N ASN A 35 -1.60 11.06 4.59
CA ASN A 35 -1.79 9.88 5.42
C ASN A 35 -0.71 9.69 6.48
N LEU A 36 0.54 10.06 6.16
CA LEU A 36 1.67 9.89 7.05
C LEU A 36 1.62 10.90 8.21
N LYS A 37 1.19 12.15 7.96
CA LYS A 37 1.11 13.22 8.96
C LYS A 37 0.41 12.81 10.28
N PRO A 38 -0.79 12.21 10.28
CA PRO A 38 -1.44 11.73 11.51
C PRO A 38 -0.58 10.78 12.34
N VAL A 39 0.18 9.89 11.71
CA VAL A 39 1.09 8.95 12.38
C VAL A 39 2.23 9.72 13.04
N LEU A 40 2.84 10.67 12.33
CA LEU A 40 3.93 11.51 12.86
C LEU A 40 3.45 12.35 14.05
N GLU A 41 2.28 12.98 13.94
CA GLU A 41 1.69 13.78 15.02
C GLU A 41 1.45 12.92 16.28
N ALA A 42 0.92 11.71 16.11
CA ALA A 42 0.67 10.80 17.22
C ALA A 42 1.98 10.32 17.88
N LEU A 43 3.05 10.09 17.11
CA LEU A 43 4.38 9.78 17.64
C LEU A 43 4.94 10.97 18.45
N ILE A 44 4.81 12.20 17.96
CA ILE A 44 5.25 13.41 18.67
C ILE A 44 4.46 13.61 19.96
N ASP A 45 3.14 13.38 19.95
CA ASP A 45 2.29 13.43 21.16
C ASP A 45 2.74 12.43 22.23
N ARG A 46 3.42 11.36 21.82
CA ARG A 46 3.98 10.32 22.69
C ARG A 46 5.45 10.56 23.06
N GLY A 47 6.01 11.68 22.63
CA GLY A 47 7.33 12.16 23.03
C GLY A 47 8.48 11.81 22.10
N HIS A 48 8.19 11.24 20.93
CA HIS A 48 9.20 10.97 19.90
C HIS A 48 9.68 12.25 19.22
N GLN A 49 10.95 12.23 18.80
CA GLN A 49 11.50 13.24 17.89
C GLN A 49 11.34 12.72 16.47
N VAL A 50 10.86 13.56 15.56
CA VAL A 50 10.61 13.18 14.17
C VAL A 50 11.36 14.15 13.28
N THR A 51 12.19 13.60 12.40
CA THR A 51 12.90 14.33 11.34
C THR A 51 12.41 13.83 9.99
N VAL A 52 11.90 14.74 9.17
CA VAL A 52 11.34 14.43 7.85
C VAL A 52 12.26 14.99 6.78
N LEU A 53 12.78 14.12 5.93
CA LEU A 53 13.52 14.54 4.74
C LEU A 53 12.58 15.28 3.78
N VAL A 54 13.07 16.32 3.13
CA VAL A 54 12.30 17.05 2.11
C VAL A 54 13.20 17.48 0.97
N PRO A 55 12.92 17.09 -0.28
CA PRO A 55 13.65 17.63 -1.41
C PRO A 55 13.32 19.10 -1.66
N SER A 56 14.28 19.87 -2.15
CA SER A 56 14.07 21.27 -2.57
C SER A 56 13.02 21.43 -3.68
N SER A 57 12.75 20.37 -4.43
CA SER A 57 11.72 20.28 -5.49
C SER A 57 10.51 19.43 -5.06
N SER A 58 10.11 19.53 -3.79
CA SER A 58 8.86 18.93 -3.31
C SER A 58 7.64 19.74 -3.80
N LEU A 59 6.58 19.03 -4.20
CA LEU A 59 5.35 19.62 -4.71
C LEU A 59 4.34 19.96 -3.61
N PHE A 60 4.22 19.09 -2.60
CA PHE A 60 3.21 19.19 -1.56
C PHE A 60 3.79 19.35 -0.15
N MET A 61 5.11 19.33 -0.01
CA MET A 61 5.81 19.61 1.24
C MET A 61 6.54 20.95 1.16
N ASN A 62 6.40 21.76 2.20
CA ASN A 62 7.13 23.01 2.32
C ASN A 62 7.86 23.05 3.66
N ALA A 63 9.19 23.03 3.61
CA ALA A 63 10.04 23.05 4.80
C ALA A 63 9.92 24.35 5.61
N SER A 64 9.41 25.43 5.00
CA SER A 64 9.18 26.72 5.67
C SER A 64 7.87 26.77 6.44
N GLU A 65 6.96 25.82 6.23
CA GLU A 65 5.68 25.77 6.96
C GLU A 65 5.90 25.38 8.42
N PRO A 66 5.24 26.07 9.38
CA PRO A 66 5.29 25.68 10.77
C PRO A 66 4.81 24.24 10.96
N SER A 67 5.68 23.38 11.49
CA SER A 67 5.35 21.98 11.76
C SER A 67 5.81 21.58 13.17
N ARG A 68 5.28 20.46 13.66
CA ARG A 68 5.62 19.91 14.99
C ARG A 68 6.86 19.01 14.95
N PHE A 69 7.41 18.76 13.77
CA PHE A 69 8.57 17.91 13.50
C PHE A 69 9.68 18.73 12.84
N HIS A 70 10.89 18.21 12.82
CA HIS A 70 12.01 18.87 12.13
C HIS A 70 11.97 18.50 10.65
N TYR A 71 12.09 19.49 9.76
CA TYR A 71 12.33 19.25 8.35
C TYR A 71 13.83 19.27 8.09
N GLU A 72 14.32 18.25 7.40
CA GLU A 72 15.71 18.15 6.95
C GLU A 72 15.73 18.31 5.41
N PRO A 73 15.83 19.55 4.91
CA PRO A 73 15.82 19.80 3.48
C PRO A 73 17.12 19.31 2.84
N PHE A 74 17.03 18.80 1.62
CA PHE A 74 18.20 18.51 0.79
C PHE A 74 18.00 19.07 -0.62
N ASN A 75 19.10 19.56 -1.20
CA ASN A 75 19.07 20.08 -2.56
C ASN A 75 18.96 18.91 -3.55
N SER A 76 17.94 18.97 -4.39
CA SER A 76 17.83 18.09 -5.54
C SER A 76 18.42 18.74 -6.78
N SER A 77 19.10 17.94 -7.60
CA SER A 77 19.51 18.33 -8.95
C SER A 77 18.36 18.38 -9.96
N VAL A 78 17.20 17.83 -9.61
CA VAL A 78 16.01 17.81 -10.48
C VAL A 78 15.10 19.01 -10.14
N PRO A 79 14.81 19.88 -11.12
CA PRO A 79 13.90 21.01 -10.96
C PRO A 79 12.46 20.59 -10.60
N LEU A 80 11.68 21.51 -10.03
CA LEU A 80 10.27 21.26 -9.66
C LEU A 80 9.40 21.05 -10.91
N GLU A 81 9.68 21.80 -11.97
CA GLU A 81 8.95 21.79 -13.24
C GLU A 81 8.95 20.40 -13.89
N VAL A 82 10.05 19.65 -13.75
CA VAL A 82 10.16 18.27 -14.25
C VAL A 82 9.16 17.36 -13.54
N TRP A 83 8.93 17.55 -12.24
CA TRP A 83 7.94 16.77 -11.49
C TRP A 83 6.51 17.15 -11.85
N GLU A 84 6.25 18.44 -12.08
CA GLU A 84 4.97 18.92 -12.58
C GLU A 84 4.64 18.28 -13.94
N GLU A 85 5.60 18.27 -14.88
CA GLU A 85 5.45 17.65 -16.19
C GLU A 85 5.16 16.14 -16.12
N ILE A 86 5.86 15.39 -15.27
CA ILE A 86 5.64 13.94 -15.12
C ILE A 86 4.24 13.65 -14.56
N ILE A 87 3.81 14.41 -13.56
CA ILE A 87 2.49 14.25 -12.95
C ILE A 87 1.39 14.66 -13.95
N GLU A 88 1.58 15.74 -14.68
CA GLU A 88 0.63 16.17 -15.71
C GLU A 88 0.54 15.14 -16.84
N GLU A 89 1.67 14.61 -17.33
CA GLU A 89 1.69 13.52 -18.33
C GLU A 89 0.94 12.29 -17.81
N PHE A 90 1.18 11.89 -16.56
CA PHE A 90 0.50 10.75 -15.95
C PHE A 90 -1.01 10.96 -15.79
N ILE A 91 -1.43 12.14 -15.33
CA ILE A 91 -2.84 12.49 -15.15
C ILE A 91 -3.53 12.54 -16.51
N HIS A 92 -2.94 13.23 -17.49
CA HIS A 92 -3.51 13.36 -18.83
C HIS A 92 -3.71 11.98 -19.48
N PHE A 93 -2.65 11.15 -19.47
CA PHE A 93 -2.71 9.78 -19.96
C PHE A 93 -3.82 8.97 -19.27
N SER A 94 -3.90 9.08 -17.94
CA SER A 94 -4.85 8.29 -17.14
C SER A 94 -6.32 8.68 -17.36
N ILE A 95 -6.61 9.99 -17.47
CA ILE A 95 -7.98 10.48 -17.58
C ILE A 95 -8.48 10.42 -19.03
N TYR A 96 -7.65 10.82 -19.99
CA TYR A 96 -8.12 11.13 -21.35
C TYR A 96 -7.68 10.13 -22.43
N GLU A 97 -6.60 9.38 -22.22
CA GLU A 97 -6.07 8.48 -23.25
C GLU A 97 -6.37 7.01 -22.95
N MET A 98 -6.22 6.58 -21.69
CA MET A 98 -6.22 5.18 -21.30
C MET A 98 -7.47 4.39 -21.73
N ASP A 99 -8.66 5.01 -21.65
CA ASP A 99 -9.94 4.37 -22.02
C ASP A 99 -10.06 4.05 -23.53
N TYR A 100 -9.21 4.66 -24.37
CA TYR A 100 -9.22 4.49 -25.82
C TYR A 100 -8.05 3.63 -26.35
N LEU A 101 -7.20 3.13 -25.46
CA LEU A 101 -6.00 2.37 -25.81
C LEU A 101 -6.15 0.87 -25.55
N SER A 102 -5.45 0.07 -26.33
CA SER A 102 -5.30 -1.35 -26.03
C SER A 102 -4.42 -1.58 -24.80
N TYR A 103 -4.58 -2.71 -24.12
CA TYR A 103 -3.73 -3.08 -22.96
C TYR A 103 -2.23 -3.02 -23.24
N ILE A 104 -1.80 -3.35 -24.46
CA ILE A 104 -0.38 -3.28 -24.86
C ILE A 104 0.09 -1.82 -24.92
N GLN A 105 -0.70 -0.93 -25.53
CA GLN A 105 -0.39 0.49 -25.59
C GLN A 105 -0.36 1.12 -24.20
N ILE A 106 -1.34 0.77 -23.34
CA ILE A 106 -1.37 1.19 -21.94
C ILE A 106 -0.08 0.76 -21.23
N HIS A 107 0.31 -0.51 -21.37
CA HIS A 107 1.51 -1.05 -20.75
C HIS A 107 2.81 -0.35 -21.22
N ILE A 108 2.94 -0.11 -22.53
CA ILE A 108 4.09 0.61 -23.10
C ILE A 108 4.16 2.03 -22.53
N LYS A 109 3.05 2.77 -22.52
CA LYS A 109 3.02 4.15 -22.02
C LYS A 109 3.32 4.23 -20.53
N PHE A 110 2.80 3.29 -19.73
CA PHE A 110 3.18 3.16 -18.32
C PHE A 110 4.67 2.89 -18.13
N LEU A 111 5.28 2.03 -18.96
CA LEU A 111 6.71 1.76 -18.89
C LEU A 111 7.55 3.00 -19.20
N GLU A 112 7.15 3.80 -20.18
CA GLU A 112 7.82 5.05 -20.51
C GLU A 112 7.76 6.05 -19.34
N ILE A 113 6.58 6.26 -18.76
CA ILE A 113 6.38 7.16 -17.61
C ILE A 113 7.17 6.66 -16.39
N ALA A 114 7.06 5.38 -16.05
CA ALA A 114 7.76 4.80 -14.90
C ALA A 114 9.28 4.87 -15.06
N LYS A 115 9.82 4.67 -16.27
CA LYS A 115 11.26 4.83 -16.53
C LYS A 115 11.73 6.26 -16.30
N LYS A 116 10.94 7.27 -16.71
CA LYS A 116 11.24 8.68 -16.41
C LYS A 116 11.22 8.91 -14.90
N GLU A 117 10.15 8.51 -14.23
CA GLU A 117 9.98 8.68 -12.78
C GLU A 117 11.13 8.05 -11.98
N VAL A 118 11.49 6.79 -12.28
CA VAL A 118 12.60 6.09 -11.61
C VAL A 118 13.93 6.81 -11.88
N LYS A 119 14.20 7.21 -13.12
CA LYS A 119 15.42 7.94 -13.46
C LYS A 119 15.56 9.22 -12.63
N PHE A 120 14.51 10.05 -12.56
CA PHE A 120 14.56 11.31 -11.81
C PHE A 120 14.58 11.07 -10.31
N THR A 121 13.87 10.07 -9.80
CA THR A 121 13.93 9.70 -8.38
C THR A 121 15.34 9.25 -7.98
N LEU A 122 16.03 8.48 -8.83
CA LEU A 122 17.42 8.08 -8.58
C LEU A 122 18.39 9.26 -8.65
N GLN A 123 18.15 10.27 -9.48
CA GLN A 123 18.94 11.52 -9.47
C GLN A 123 18.72 12.32 -8.18
N HIS A 124 17.48 12.39 -7.69
CA HIS A 124 17.14 12.95 -6.38
C HIS A 124 17.87 12.21 -5.26
N LEU A 125 17.83 10.88 -5.29
CA LEU A 125 18.50 10.03 -4.32
C LEU A 125 20.01 10.24 -4.37
N ASP A 126 20.64 10.22 -5.55
CA ASP A 126 22.07 10.47 -5.74
C ASP A 126 22.50 11.82 -5.15
N SER A 127 21.73 12.87 -5.43
CA SER A 127 21.95 14.22 -4.91
C SER A 127 21.94 14.24 -3.38
N MET A 128 20.99 13.51 -2.76
CA MET A 128 20.89 13.41 -1.32
C MET A 128 22.05 12.59 -0.74
N VAL A 129 22.31 11.38 -1.26
CA VAL A 129 23.27 10.45 -0.67
C VAL A 129 24.73 10.92 -0.79
N ARG A 130 25.03 11.74 -1.80
CA ARG A 130 26.36 12.33 -2.03
C ARG A 130 26.54 13.72 -1.43
N SER A 131 25.50 14.30 -0.82
CA SER A 131 25.58 15.60 -0.15
C SER A 131 25.95 15.46 1.32
N ASP A 132 26.25 16.59 1.96
CA ASP A 132 26.44 16.69 3.41
C ASP A 132 25.22 16.23 4.22
N THR A 133 24.05 16.08 3.57
CA THR A 133 22.84 15.53 4.20
C THR A 133 23.10 14.15 4.78
N MET A 134 23.78 13.24 4.07
CA MET A 134 24.09 11.92 4.64
C MET A 134 25.03 11.98 5.84
N ALA A 135 25.96 12.94 5.87
CA ALA A 135 26.81 13.15 7.04
C ALA A 135 25.98 13.59 8.25
N ARG A 136 25.06 14.55 8.07
CA ARG A 136 24.12 14.97 9.13
C ARG A 136 23.20 13.84 9.59
N LEU A 137 22.72 13.01 8.66
CA LEU A 137 21.89 11.85 9.00
C LEU A 137 22.64 10.81 9.85
N ARG A 138 23.93 10.58 9.56
CA ARG A 138 24.80 9.70 10.37
C ARG A 138 25.00 10.24 11.78
N GLU A 139 25.10 11.56 11.94
CA GLU A 139 25.23 12.22 13.25
C GLU A 139 23.91 12.26 14.04
N GLY A 140 22.77 12.18 13.35
CA GLY A 140 21.42 12.32 13.91
C GLY A 140 21.02 11.23 14.92
N LYS A 141 21.71 10.09 14.98
CA LYS A 141 21.42 8.97 15.91
C LYS A 141 19.94 8.58 15.92
N PHE A 142 19.43 8.18 14.76
CA PHE A 142 18.05 7.70 14.63
C PHE A 142 17.90 6.28 15.17
N ASP A 143 16.71 5.94 15.65
CA ASP A 143 16.35 4.63 16.17
C ASP A 143 15.54 3.80 15.15
N LEU A 144 14.92 4.45 14.17
CA LEU A 144 14.04 3.83 13.17
C LEU A 144 13.89 4.72 11.94
N MET A 145 13.72 4.07 10.79
CA MET A 145 13.28 4.72 9.55
C MET A 145 11.83 4.37 9.24
N LEU A 146 10.99 5.39 9.02
CA LEU A 146 9.59 5.27 8.60
C LEU A 146 9.46 5.79 7.17
N ALA A 147 8.92 4.99 6.25
CA ALA A 147 8.87 5.37 4.85
C ALA A 147 7.55 4.95 4.18
N ASP A 148 7.14 5.73 3.19
CA ASP A 148 6.27 5.23 2.13
C ASP A 148 7.16 4.83 0.94
N PRO A 149 7.10 3.58 0.45
CA PRO A 149 8.03 3.09 -0.57
C PRO A 149 7.74 3.60 -1.98
N ILE A 150 6.78 4.53 -2.17
CA ILE A 150 6.45 5.09 -3.48
C ILE A 150 7.69 5.66 -4.20
N TYR A 151 8.61 6.28 -3.45
CA TYR A 151 9.90 6.74 -3.98
C TYR A 151 11.04 5.89 -3.42
N PRO A 152 11.84 5.22 -4.28
CA PRO A 152 12.97 4.40 -3.82
C PRO A 152 14.03 5.23 -3.07
N GLY A 153 14.81 4.53 -2.24
CA GLY A 153 15.95 5.09 -1.52
C GLY A 153 15.87 4.95 -0.01
N SER A 154 14.67 4.78 0.54
CA SER A 154 14.48 4.59 1.98
C SER A 154 15.23 3.37 2.52
N GLU A 155 15.16 2.27 1.79
CA GLU A 155 15.82 1.00 2.05
C GLU A 155 17.34 1.09 1.94
N LEU A 156 17.87 1.89 1.00
CA LEU A 156 19.30 2.14 0.89
C LEU A 156 19.80 2.94 2.09
N VAL A 157 19.09 4.01 2.46
CA VAL A 157 19.46 4.86 3.59
C VAL A 157 19.35 4.11 4.91
N ALA A 158 18.30 3.30 5.09
CA ALA A 158 18.16 2.43 6.25
C ALA A 158 19.32 1.43 6.36
N GLU A 159 19.75 0.80 5.25
CA GLU A 159 20.90 -0.11 5.24
C GLU A 159 22.21 0.63 5.60
N VAL A 160 22.43 1.83 5.06
CA VAL A 160 23.65 2.62 5.32
C VAL A 160 23.73 3.12 6.75
N LEU A 161 22.58 3.45 7.36
CA LEU A 161 22.48 3.94 8.72
C LEU A 161 22.26 2.82 9.76
N ASP A 162 22.14 1.56 9.33
CA ASP A 162 21.82 0.39 10.16
C ASP A 162 20.52 0.60 10.98
N LEU A 163 19.47 1.10 10.33
CA LEU A 163 18.18 1.40 10.96
C LEU A 163 17.14 0.31 10.66
N PRO A 164 16.31 -0.08 11.64
CA PRO A 164 15.13 -0.87 11.34
C PRO A 164 14.16 -0.01 10.51
N LEU A 165 13.68 -0.58 9.39
CA LEU A 165 12.78 0.07 8.45
C LEU A 165 11.34 -0.38 8.68
N VAL A 166 10.42 0.58 8.79
CA VAL A 166 8.98 0.34 8.78
C VAL A 166 8.38 1.04 7.57
N TYR A 167 7.65 0.27 6.76
CA TYR A 167 6.88 0.84 5.66
C TYR A 167 5.48 1.22 6.11
N THR A 168 4.95 2.30 5.54
CA THR A 168 3.52 2.50 5.36
C THR A 168 3.22 2.45 3.87
N LEU A 169 2.36 1.54 3.44
CA LEU A 169 2.06 1.30 2.03
C LEU A 169 0.56 1.09 1.84
N ARG A 170 -0.03 1.64 0.76
CA ARG A 170 -1.43 1.34 0.42
C ARG A 170 -1.56 0.06 -0.40
N PHE A 171 -0.79 -0.04 -1.48
CA PHE A 171 -0.52 -1.25 -2.25
C PHE A 171 0.62 -0.96 -3.25
N SER A 172 1.18 -1.99 -3.88
CA SER A 172 1.82 -1.88 -5.20
C SER A 172 1.00 -2.58 -6.29
N ILE A 173 1.16 -2.23 -7.56
CA ILE A 173 0.36 -2.81 -8.66
C ILE A 173 0.52 -4.34 -8.65
N ALA A 174 -0.59 -5.08 -8.74
CA ALA A 174 -0.64 -6.54 -8.57
C ALA A 174 -0.01 -7.06 -7.26
N HIS A 175 0.11 -6.20 -6.23
CA HIS A 175 0.80 -6.49 -4.97
C HIS A 175 2.26 -6.94 -5.16
N THR A 176 2.91 -6.47 -6.23
CA THR A 176 4.25 -6.91 -6.65
C THR A 176 5.30 -6.75 -5.56
N TRP A 177 5.38 -5.60 -4.89
CA TRP A 177 6.34 -5.33 -3.81
C TRP A 177 6.06 -6.20 -2.59
N GLU A 178 4.79 -6.29 -2.19
CA GLU A 178 4.36 -7.07 -1.05
C GLU A 178 4.63 -8.57 -1.28
N ARG A 179 4.35 -9.09 -2.47
CA ARG A 179 4.59 -10.50 -2.85
C ARG A 179 6.06 -10.83 -3.06
N LEU A 180 6.72 -10.10 -3.95
CA LEU A 180 8.06 -10.47 -4.42
C LEU A 180 9.13 -10.08 -3.41
N CYS A 181 9.00 -8.92 -2.76
CA CYS A 181 9.99 -8.43 -1.81
C CYS A 181 9.58 -8.75 -0.38
N GLY A 182 8.33 -8.44 -0.02
CA GLY A 182 7.78 -8.68 1.32
C GLY A 182 7.30 -10.11 1.61
N GLN A 183 7.29 -10.99 0.60
CA GLN A 183 6.86 -12.40 0.70
C GLN A 183 5.40 -12.61 1.13
N LEU A 184 4.56 -11.58 1.04
CA LEU A 184 3.13 -11.65 1.36
C LEU A 184 2.40 -12.55 0.34
N PRO A 185 1.71 -13.62 0.77
CA PRO A 185 1.00 -14.48 -0.17
C PRO A 185 -0.18 -13.75 -0.81
N ALA A 186 -0.23 -13.70 -2.15
CA ALA A 186 -1.42 -13.31 -2.90
C ALA A 186 -1.67 -14.31 -4.04
N PRO A 187 -2.38 -15.42 -3.77
CA PRO A 187 -2.65 -16.43 -4.79
C PRO A 187 -3.57 -15.86 -5.90
N PRO A 188 -3.13 -15.88 -7.18
CA PRO A 188 -3.90 -15.28 -8.27
C PRO A 188 -5.22 -16.01 -8.58
N SER A 189 -5.44 -17.18 -7.99
CA SER A 189 -6.68 -17.95 -8.14
C SER A 189 -7.88 -17.33 -7.41
N TYR A 190 -7.67 -16.46 -6.41
CA TYR A 190 -8.75 -15.80 -5.68
C TYR A 190 -8.40 -14.41 -5.14
N VAL A 191 -7.13 -13.99 -5.17
CA VAL A 191 -6.74 -12.62 -4.81
C VAL A 191 -6.61 -11.79 -6.09
N PRO A 192 -7.53 -10.84 -6.36
CA PRO A 192 -7.41 -9.97 -7.51
C PRO A 192 -6.14 -9.11 -7.37
N GLY A 193 -5.40 -8.94 -8.47
CA GLY A 193 -4.25 -8.05 -8.49
C GLY A 193 -4.73 -6.61 -8.25
N ALA A 194 -4.05 -5.86 -7.39
CA ALA A 194 -4.36 -4.45 -7.20
C ALA A 194 -4.35 -3.74 -8.57
N MET A 195 -5.35 -2.89 -8.83
CA MET A 195 -5.59 -2.20 -10.10
C MET A 195 -6.19 -3.04 -11.24
N SER A 196 -6.49 -4.33 -11.01
CA SER A 196 -7.09 -5.19 -12.05
C SER A 196 -8.57 -4.91 -12.30
N LYS A 197 -9.26 -4.19 -11.40
CA LYS A 197 -10.72 -3.97 -11.40
C LYS A 197 -11.53 -5.27 -11.24
N LEU A 198 -10.89 -6.36 -10.80
CA LEU A 198 -11.54 -7.64 -10.49
C LEU A 198 -11.95 -7.72 -9.01
N THR A 199 -12.80 -8.70 -8.67
CA THR A 199 -13.21 -8.98 -7.27
C THR A 199 -12.63 -10.31 -6.78
N ASP A 200 -12.82 -10.65 -5.50
CA ASP A 200 -12.47 -11.98 -4.96
C ASP A 200 -13.39 -13.11 -5.48
N LYS A 201 -14.42 -12.77 -6.25
CA LYS A 201 -15.31 -13.71 -6.95
C LYS A 201 -15.00 -13.66 -8.44
N MET A 202 -14.09 -14.54 -8.86
CA MET A 202 -13.64 -14.66 -10.25
C MET A 202 -14.07 -15.99 -10.86
N ASP A 203 -14.54 -15.95 -12.11
CA ASP A 203 -14.75 -17.16 -12.91
C ASP A 203 -13.43 -17.70 -13.50
N PHE A 204 -13.48 -18.58 -14.50
CA PHE A 204 -12.25 -19.05 -15.15
C PHE A 204 -11.55 -17.96 -15.98
N MET A 205 -12.30 -17.16 -16.74
CA MET A 205 -11.74 -16.13 -17.60
C MET A 205 -11.16 -15.00 -16.77
N ASP A 206 -11.85 -14.59 -15.70
CA ASP A 206 -11.33 -13.63 -14.73
C ASP A 206 -10.02 -14.11 -14.10
N ARG A 207 -9.95 -15.39 -13.69
CA ARG A 207 -8.70 -15.96 -13.12
C ARG A 207 -7.58 -16.05 -14.14
N LEU A 208 -7.88 -16.37 -15.39
CA LEU A 208 -6.90 -16.36 -16.47
C LEU A 208 -6.35 -14.94 -16.68
N TRP A 209 -7.23 -13.95 -16.75
CA TRP A 209 -6.83 -12.54 -16.86
C TRP A 209 -6.03 -12.07 -15.66
N ASN A 210 -6.47 -12.39 -14.45
CA ASN A 210 -5.75 -12.06 -13.23
C ASN A 210 -4.35 -12.67 -13.26
N PHE A 211 -4.21 -13.97 -13.59
CA PHE A 211 -2.91 -14.62 -13.71
C PHE A 211 -1.98 -13.93 -14.72
N LEU A 212 -2.49 -13.60 -15.91
CA LEU A 212 -1.73 -12.88 -16.94
C LEU A 212 -1.36 -11.46 -16.49
N PHE A 213 -2.25 -10.78 -15.76
CA PHE A 213 -1.99 -9.46 -15.20
C PHE A 213 -0.83 -9.53 -14.19
N TYR A 214 -0.87 -10.46 -13.22
CA TYR A 214 0.25 -10.69 -12.30
C TYR A 214 1.57 -10.92 -13.05
N ALA A 215 1.59 -11.83 -14.04
CA ALA A 215 2.80 -12.12 -14.82
C ALA A 215 3.32 -10.88 -15.58
N SER A 216 2.42 -10.05 -16.11
CA SER A 216 2.78 -8.81 -16.81
C SER A 216 3.40 -7.77 -15.87
N GLN A 217 2.87 -7.67 -14.63
CA GLN A 217 3.35 -6.71 -13.64
C GLN A 217 4.65 -7.17 -12.97
N ASP A 218 4.83 -8.47 -12.75
CA ASP A 218 6.10 -9.04 -12.31
C ASP A 218 7.20 -8.73 -13.34
N MET A 219 6.95 -8.96 -14.64
CA MET A 219 7.89 -8.63 -15.72
C MET A 219 8.23 -7.13 -15.76
N PHE A 220 7.21 -6.27 -15.64
CA PHE A 220 7.37 -4.83 -15.58
C PHE A 220 8.27 -4.39 -14.42
N ALA A 221 8.01 -4.90 -13.22
CA ALA A 221 8.78 -4.57 -12.03
C ALA A 221 10.25 -4.99 -12.16
N TYR A 222 10.54 -6.18 -12.69
CA TYR A 222 11.92 -6.58 -12.96
C TYR A 222 12.63 -5.62 -13.92
N HIS A 223 11.94 -5.10 -14.93
CA HIS A 223 12.51 -4.15 -15.87
C HIS A 223 12.80 -2.79 -15.21
N VAL A 224 11.91 -2.33 -14.33
CA VAL A 224 12.06 -1.06 -13.61
C VAL A 224 13.14 -1.14 -12.53
N TRP A 225 13.23 -2.27 -11.81
CA TRP A 225 14.22 -2.46 -10.75
C TRP A 225 15.67 -2.52 -11.24
N GLN A 226 15.92 -2.85 -12.51
CA GLN A 226 17.30 -2.92 -13.04
C GLN A 226 18.12 -1.65 -12.80
N GLU A 227 17.53 -0.47 -13.01
CA GLU A 227 18.22 0.80 -12.78
C GLU A 227 18.47 1.07 -11.29
N THR A 228 17.49 0.74 -10.44
CA THR A 228 17.62 0.88 -8.98
C THR A 228 18.64 -0.10 -8.41
N ASP A 229 18.62 -1.36 -8.85
CA ASP A 229 19.57 -2.41 -8.45
C ASP A 229 21.00 -2.04 -8.84
N LYS A 230 21.18 -1.48 -10.03
CA LYS A 230 22.47 -0.95 -10.47
C LYS A 230 22.94 0.19 -9.56
N PHE A 231 22.08 1.17 -9.31
CA PHE A 231 22.40 2.29 -8.43
C PHE A 231 22.78 1.83 -7.02
N PHE A 232 22.01 0.91 -6.42
CA PHE A 232 22.28 0.38 -5.08
C PHE A 232 23.58 -0.42 -5.05
N SER A 233 23.82 -1.25 -6.07
CA SER A 233 25.06 -2.02 -6.19
C SER A 233 26.29 -1.13 -6.29
N ASP A 234 26.21 -0.08 -7.11
CA ASP A 234 27.30 0.89 -7.30
C ASP A 234 27.57 1.69 -6.03
N PHE A 235 26.52 2.10 -5.30
CA PHE A 235 26.65 2.87 -4.07
C PHE A 235 27.21 2.04 -2.91
N ILE A 236 26.72 0.80 -2.73
CA ILE A 236 27.15 -0.09 -1.64
C ILE A 236 28.50 -0.75 -1.95
N GLY A 237 28.82 -0.95 -3.23
CA GLY A 237 30.06 -1.61 -3.68
C GLY A 237 29.98 -3.14 -3.74
N LYS A 238 28.77 -3.72 -3.74
CA LYS A 238 28.52 -5.15 -3.94
C LYS A 238 27.16 -5.37 -4.62
N PRO A 239 26.95 -6.49 -5.33
CA PRO A 239 25.65 -6.81 -5.92
C PRO A 239 24.55 -6.74 -4.86
N THR A 240 23.61 -5.81 -5.05
CA THR A 240 22.52 -5.53 -4.11
C THR A 240 21.25 -5.23 -4.88
N SER A 241 20.18 -5.97 -4.61
CA SER A 241 18.88 -5.72 -5.23
C SER A 241 18.03 -4.78 -4.37
N ALA A 242 17.28 -3.89 -5.00
CA ALA A 242 16.27 -3.06 -4.37
C ALA A 242 15.18 -3.91 -3.70
N CYS A 243 14.77 -5.01 -4.34
CA CYS A 243 13.78 -5.92 -3.78
C CYS A 243 14.32 -6.67 -2.55
N GLU A 244 15.62 -7.01 -2.54
CA GLU A 244 16.27 -7.60 -1.36
C GLU A 244 16.26 -6.62 -0.18
N LEU A 245 16.68 -5.36 -0.39
CA LEU A 245 16.68 -4.35 0.67
C LEU A 245 15.28 -4.00 1.15
N MET A 246 14.32 -3.84 0.24
CA MET A 246 12.91 -3.61 0.58
C MET A 246 12.35 -4.77 1.41
N GLY A 247 12.68 -6.01 1.04
CA GLY A 247 12.30 -7.21 1.78
C GLY A 247 12.85 -7.24 3.21
N LYS A 248 13.86 -6.42 3.55
CA LYS A 248 14.40 -6.32 4.91
C LYS A 248 13.51 -5.56 5.88
N ALA A 249 12.49 -4.84 5.41
CA ALA A 249 11.59 -4.07 6.28
C ALA A 249 10.98 -4.93 7.40
N GLU A 250 11.01 -4.37 8.61
CA GLU A 250 10.64 -5.05 9.85
C GLU A 250 9.12 -5.18 9.99
N ILE A 251 8.39 -4.12 9.63
CA ILE A 251 6.92 -4.07 9.62
C ILE A 251 6.42 -3.38 8.36
N TRP A 252 5.31 -3.90 7.83
CA TRP A 252 4.56 -3.32 6.73
C TRP A 252 3.20 -2.85 7.24
N LEU A 253 3.04 -1.54 7.44
CA LEU A 253 1.77 -0.90 7.77
C LEU A 253 0.95 -0.71 6.48
N ILE A 254 0.10 -1.67 6.16
CA ILE A 254 -0.75 -1.63 4.99
C ILE A 254 -1.97 -0.74 5.27
N ARG A 255 -2.13 0.36 4.51
CA ARG A 255 -3.21 1.35 4.67
C ARG A 255 -4.56 0.88 4.09
N THR A 256 -4.89 -0.39 4.32
CA THR A 256 -6.20 -0.96 3.96
C THR A 256 -6.75 -1.84 5.09
N TYR A 257 -8.01 -2.27 4.99
CA TYR A 257 -8.69 -3.14 5.95
C TYR A 257 -9.92 -3.81 5.32
N TRP A 258 -10.45 -4.85 5.95
CA TRP A 258 -11.43 -5.78 5.36
C TRP A 258 -12.86 -5.22 5.16
N ASP A 259 -13.16 -4.08 5.79
CA ASP A 259 -14.36 -3.30 5.52
C ASP A 259 -14.31 -2.66 4.13
N PHE A 260 -13.12 -2.37 3.60
CA PHE A 260 -12.91 -1.83 2.26
C PHE A 260 -12.34 -2.86 1.26
N ASP A 261 -11.36 -3.65 1.68
CA ASP A 261 -10.65 -4.63 0.85
C ASP A 261 -11.35 -6.00 0.84
N PHE A 262 -10.84 -6.94 0.05
CA PHE A 262 -11.24 -8.33 0.08
C PHE A 262 -10.34 -9.17 1.01
N PRO A 263 -10.88 -10.13 1.77
CA PRO A 263 -10.08 -11.01 2.64
C PRO A 263 -9.02 -11.79 1.86
N ARG A 264 -7.79 -11.82 2.39
CA ARG A 264 -6.66 -12.56 1.81
C ARG A 264 -5.64 -12.98 2.89
N PRO A 265 -4.76 -13.96 2.60
CA PRO A 265 -3.70 -14.33 3.54
C PRO A 265 -2.80 -13.14 3.89
N PHE A 266 -2.28 -13.11 5.12
CA PHE A 266 -1.31 -12.12 5.53
C PHE A 266 -0.27 -12.68 6.50
N LEU A 267 0.90 -12.02 6.55
CA LEU A 267 2.02 -12.40 7.41
C LEU A 267 1.98 -11.65 8.75
N PRO A 268 2.62 -12.19 9.81
CA PRO A 268 2.65 -11.55 11.13
C PRO A 268 3.29 -10.16 11.17
N ASN A 269 4.17 -9.80 10.24
CA ASN A 269 4.78 -8.47 10.12
C ASN A 269 3.99 -7.49 9.23
N PHE A 270 2.89 -7.93 8.60
CA PHE A 270 1.98 -7.07 7.84
C PHE A 270 0.79 -6.66 8.71
N LYS A 271 0.58 -5.35 8.88
CA LYS A 271 -0.42 -4.77 9.77
C LYS A 271 -1.36 -3.87 9.00
N PHE A 272 -2.64 -4.21 9.02
CA PHE A 272 -3.66 -3.57 8.21
C PHE A 272 -4.28 -2.42 9.00
N VAL A 273 -3.87 -1.20 8.68
CA VAL A 273 -4.20 0.04 9.39
C VAL A 273 -5.08 0.97 8.55
N GLY A 274 -5.97 0.44 7.71
CA GLY A 274 -6.89 1.26 6.90
C GLY A 274 -7.72 2.23 7.74
N GLY A 275 -7.80 3.49 7.32
CA GLY A 275 -8.55 4.56 8.01
C GLY A 275 -7.78 5.31 9.10
N ILE A 276 -6.44 5.30 9.09
CA ILE A 276 -5.60 6.05 10.05
C ILE A 276 -5.91 7.56 10.14
N HIS A 277 -6.41 8.16 9.06
CA HIS A 277 -6.74 9.59 9.00
C HIS A 277 -8.16 9.90 9.47
N CYS A 278 -9.04 8.90 9.60
CA CYS A 278 -10.43 9.11 9.95
C CYS A 278 -10.60 9.60 11.39
N LYS A 279 -11.50 10.56 11.60
CA LYS A 279 -11.73 11.19 12.91
C LYS A 279 -13.23 11.45 13.10
N PRO A 280 -13.72 11.52 14.36
CA PRO A 280 -15.08 11.99 14.64
C PRO A 280 -15.31 13.36 14.01
N ALA A 281 -16.50 13.57 13.45
CA ALA A 281 -16.86 14.85 12.85
C ALA A 281 -16.96 15.95 13.92
N LYS A 282 -16.45 17.14 13.59
CA LYS A 282 -16.63 18.34 14.40
C LYS A 282 -17.92 19.06 14.01
N PRO A 283 -18.51 19.85 14.93
CA PRO A 283 -19.66 20.69 14.60
C PRO A 283 -19.35 21.63 13.44
N LEU A 284 -20.25 21.67 12.46
CA LEU A 284 -20.16 22.55 11.30
C LEU A 284 -20.97 23.84 11.51
N PRO A 285 -20.53 24.96 10.92
CA PRO A 285 -21.35 26.16 10.80
C PRO A 285 -22.51 25.94 9.82
N GLU A 286 -23.54 26.78 9.88
CA GLU A 286 -24.71 26.66 9.00
C GLU A 286 -24.36 26.85 7.52
N VAL A 287 -23.43 27.78 7.23
CA VAL A 287 -22.97 28.06 5.88
C VAL A 287 -21.46 27.79 5.80
N LEU A 288 -21.08 26.85 4.94
CA LEU A 288 -19.69 26.59 4.59
C LEU A 288 -19.39 27.28 3.26
N TRP A 289 -18.33 28.06 3.23
CA TRP A 289 -17.89 28.69 1.99
C TRP A 289 -16.42 28.37 1.74
N ARG A 290 -16.14 27.60 0.67
CA ARG A 290 -14.78 27.46 0.15
C ARG A 290 -14.34 28.80 -0.44
N TYR A 291 -13.37 29.45 0.17
CA TYR A 291 -12.88 30.75 -0.26
C TYR A 291 -11.40 30.87 0.07
N SER A 292 -10.59 31.07 -0.96
CA SER A 292 -9.17 31.36 -0.84
C SER A 292 -8.97 32.85 -1.15
N GLY A 293 -8.67 33.65 -0.12
CA GLY A 293 -8.52 35.10 -0.24
C GLY A 293 -8.74 35.86 1.09
N GLU A 294 -8.71 37.19 1.04
CA GLU A 294 -8.99 38.03 2.21
C GLU A 294 -10.43 37.88 2.69
N LYS A 295 -10.62 37.54 3.96
CA LYS A 295 -11.94 37.36 4.57
C LYS A 295 -12.83 38.60 4.32
N PRO A 296 -13.99 38.46 3.64
CA PRO A 296 -14.88 39.59 3.39
C PRO A 296 -15.37 40.22 4.71
N LYS A 297 -15.36 41.55 4.77
CA LYS A 297 -15.83 42.30 5.95
C LYS A 297 -17.32 42.11 6.24
N THR A 298 -18.10 41.66 5.26
CA THR A 298 -19.54 41.41 5.32
C THR A 298 -19.90 39.96 5.67
N LEU A 299 -18.93 39.14 6.10
CA LEU A 299 -19.19 37.74 6.42
C LEU A 299 -20.13 37.61 7.62
N GLY A 300 -21.32 37.02 7.39
CA GLY A 300 -22.28 36.71 8.44
C GLY A 300 -21.72 35.74 9.49
N ALA A 301 -22.19 35.83 10.73
CA ALA A 301 -21.70 35.02 11.85
C ALA A 301 -21.95 33.50 11.69
N ASN A 302 -22.90 33.12 10.84
CA ASN A 302 -23.22 31.73 10.52
C ASN A 302 -22.45 31.17 9.31
N THR A 303 -21.62 31.99 8.66
CA THR A 303 -20.77 31.59 7.54
C THR A 303 -19.32 31.47 7.97
N LYS A 304 -18.70 30.33 7.66
CA LYS A 304 -17.26 30.13 7.86
C LYS A 304 -16.57 29.89 6.54
N LEU A 305 -15.49 30.63 6.34
CA LEU A 305 -14.60 30.47 5.20
C LEU A 305 -13.64 29.31 5.46
N TYR A 306 -13.38 28.55 4.42
CA TYR A 306 -12.43 27.46 4.41
C TYR A 306 -11.60 27.54 3.14
N ASP A 307 -10.28 27.46 3.25
CA ASP A 307 -9.42 27.26 2.07
C ASP A 307 -9.66 25.86 1.48
N TRP A 308 -9.94 24.90 2.37
CA TRP A 308 -10.29 23.52 2.04
C TRP A 308 -11.53 23.06 2.79
N ILE A 309 -12.50 22.50 2.06
CA ILE A 309 -13.77 22.03 2.62
C ILE A 309 -13.50 20.88 3.61
N PRO A 310 -14.07 20.92 4.84
CA PRO A 310 -13.85 19.90 5.85
C PRO A 310 -14.65 18.63 5.52
N GLN A 311 -14.17 17.85 4.55
CA GLN A 311 -14.85 16.66 4.02
C GLN A 311 -15.26 15.68 5.12
N ASN A 312 -14.36 15.33 6.04
CA ASN A 312 -14.66 14.46 7.19
C ASN A 312 -15.87 14.95 8.00
N ASP A 313 -15.92 16.25 8.30
CA ASP A 313 -17.00 16.82 9.12
C ASP A 313 -18.32 16.87 8.35
N LEU A 314 -18.27 17.12 7.03
CA LEU A 314 -19.44 17.05 6.15
C LEU A 314 -19.98 15.63 6.04
N LEU A 315 -19.11 14.63 5.89
CA LEU A 315 -19.53 13.23 5.83
C LEU A 315 -20.17 12.77 7.14
N GLY A 316 -19.67 13.24 8.29
CA GLY A 316 -20.28 12.95 9.59
C GLY A 316 -21.50 13.80 9.96
N HIS A 317 -21.90 14.75 9.11
CA HIS A 317 -23.08 15.56 9.36
C HIS A 317 -24.37 14.72 9.21
N PRO A 318 -25.34 14.79 10.13
CA PRO A 318 -26.52 13.91 10.14
C PRO A 318 -27.44 14.04 8.92
N LYS A 319 -27.34 15.14 8.17
CA LYS A 319 -28.11 15.35 6.92
C LYS A 319 -27.41 14.82 5.67
N THR A 320 -26.18 14.32 5.77
CA THR A 320 -25.45 13.80 4.61
C THR A 320 -26.03 12.46 4.18
N ARG A 321 -26.57 12.43 2.95
CA ARG A 321 -27.28 11.26 2.40
C ARG A 321 -26.47 10.46 1.40
N ALA A 322 -25.56 11.11 0.69
CA ALA A 322 -24.71 10.51 -0.33
C ALA A 322 -23.41 11.31 -0.47
N PHE A 323 -22.38 10.66 -0.98
CA PHE A 323 -21.11 11.30 -1.31
C PHE A 323 -20.76 11.04 -2.79
N ILE A 324 -20.70 12.10 -3.58
CA ILE A 324 -20.16 12.03 -4.95
C ILE A 324 -18.64 12.15 -4.83
N THR A 325 -17.92 11.15 -5.31
CA THR A 325 -16.48 11.01 -5.09
C THR A 325 -15.76 10.57 -6.34
N HIS A 326 -14.48 10.89 -6.44
CA HIS A 326 -13.61 10.28 -7.45
C HIS A 326 -13.13 8.88 -7.03
N GLY A 327 -13.43 8.38 -5.83
CA GLY A 327 -13.03 7.03 -5.41
C GLY A 327 -11.60 6.91 -4.88
N GLY A 328 -10.98 8.02 -4.48
CA GLY A 328 -9.70 7.99 -3.77
C GLY A 328 -9.85 7.32 -2.40
N THR A 329 -8.85 6.50 -2.03
CA THR A 329 -8.87 5.68 -0.81
C THR A 329 -9.22 6.49 0.45
N ASN A 330 -8.68 7.71 0.61
CA ASN A 330 -8.94 8.52 1.81
C ASN A 330 -10.40 8.90 1.96
N GLY A 331 -11.03 9.38 0.89
CA GLY A 331 -12.44 9.75 0.88
C GLY A 331 -13.36 8.55 1.06
N ILE A 332 -12.98 7.39 0.53
CA ILE A 332 -13.70 6.13 0.78
C ILE A 332 -13.69 5.77 2.26
N TYR A 333 -12.53 5.80 2.92
CA TYR A 333 -12.45 5.50 4.34
C TYR A 333 -13.24 6.49 5.20
N GLU A 334 -13.24 7.78 4.89
CA GLU A 334 -14.09 8.76 5.60
C GLU A 334 -15.58 8.46 5.41
N ALA A 335 -15.99 8.06 4.20
CA ALA A 335 -17.38 7.69 3.94
C ALA A 335 -17.77 6.38 4.64
N ILE A 336 -16.89 5.38 4.65
CA ILE A 336 -17.07 4.14 5.44
C ILE A 336 -17.19 4.51 6.93
N TYR A 337 -16.27 5.32 7.46
CA TYR A 337 -16.26 5.74 8.86
C TYR A 337 -17.60 6.36 9.28
N HIS A 338 -18.17 7.25 8.45
CA HIS A 338 -19.45 7.91 8.72
C HIS A 338 -20.69 7.18 8.17
N GLY A 339 -20.51 6.01 7.52
CA GLY A 339 -21.60 5.20 6.97
C GLY A 339 -22.37 5.90 5.85
N VAL A 340 -21.69 6.65 4.99
CA VAL A 340 -22.28 7.40 3.87
C VAL A 340 -22.10 6.61 2.57
N PRO A 341 -23.19 6.27 1.84
CA PRO A 341 -23.08 5.60 0.55
C PRO A 341 -22.65 6.58 -0.55
N MET A 342 -22.14 6.05 -1.67
CA MET A 342 -21.36 6.84 -2.61
C MET A 342 -21.83 6.70 -4.07
N VAL A 343 -21.68 7.77 -4.85
CA VAL A 343 -21.63 7.69 -6.32
C VAL A 343 -20.20 8.01 -6.72
N GLY A 344 -19.49 7.01 -7.25
CA GLY A 344 -18.12 7.15 -7.70
C GLY A 344 -18.03 7.57 -9.16
N ILE A 345 -17.17 8.54 -9.44
CA ILE A 345 -16.80 9.02 -10.76
C ILE A 345 -15.27 8.93 -10.85
N PRO A 346 -14.70 7.71 -10.94
CA PRO A 346 -13.26 7.53 -10.97
C PRO A 346 -12.64 8.21 -12.19
N MET A 347 -11.48 8.84 -11.98
CA MET A 347 -10.79 9.61 -13.01
C MET A 347 -9.45 8.98 -13.40
N PHE A 348 -8.65 8.52 -12.43
CA PHE A 348 -7.30 8.01 -12.72
C PHE A 348 -6.79 7.03 -11.67
N ALA A 349 -5.67 6.36 -11.98
CA ALA A 349 -4.93 5.48 -11.08
C ALA A 349 -5.81 4.43 -10.39
N ASP A 350 -5.82 4.42 -9.05
CA ASP A 350 -6.43 3.40 -8.19
C ASP A 350 -7.94 3.54 -8.02
N GLN A 351 -8.47 4.68 -8.44
CA GLN A 351 -9.85 5.06 -8.24
C GLN A 351 -10.87 4.09 -8.86
N PRO A 352 -10.70 3.60 -10.11
CA PRO A 352 -11.65 2.65 -10.67
C PRO A 352 -11.69 1.34 -9.89
N ASP A 353 -10.52 0.83 -9.47
CA ASP A 353 -10.38 -0.41 -8.71
C ASP A 353 -11.01 -0.28 -7.31
N ASN A 354 -10.73 0.82 -6.62
CA ASN A 354 -11.37 1.14 -5.34
C ASN A 354 -12.90 1.20 -5.45
N MET A 355 -13.43 1.77 -6.53
CA MET A 355 -14.88 1.85 -6.74
C MET A 355 -15.51 0.48 -7.03
N VAL A 356 -14.79 -0.44 -7.69
CA VAL A 356 -15.21 -1.84 -7.85
C VAL A 356 -15.39 -2.51 -6.49
N HIS A 357 -14.48 -2.29 -5.53
CA HIS A 357 -14.61 -2.82 -4.18
C HIS A 357 -15.86 -2.29 -3.47
N MET A 358 -16.13 -0.98 -3.55
CA MET A 358 -17.31 -0.37 -2.94
C MET A 358 -18.63 -0.80 -3.60
N LYS A 359 -18.63 -1.01 -4.93
CA LYS A 359 -19.75 -1.58 -5.67
C LYS A 359 -20.01 -3.04 -5.26
N ALA A 360 -18.96 -3.86 -5.14
CA ALA A 360 -19.07 -5.25 -4.70
C ALA A 360 -19.63 -5.37 -3.27
N LYS A 361 -19.36 -4.38 -2.41
CA LYS A 361 -19.94 -4.28 -1.06
C LYS A 361 -21.34 -3.66 -1.03
N GLY A 362 -21.90 -3.29 -2.19
CA GLY A 362 -23.25 -2.75 -2.33
C GLY A 362 -23.44 -1.36 -1.71
N ALA A 363 -22.35 -0.62 -1.49
CA ALA A 363 -22.38 0.71 -0.87
C ALA A 363 -22.13 1.85 -1.87
N ALA A 364 -21.93 1.54 -3.15
CA ALA A 364 -21.72 2.53 -4.18
C ALA A 364 -22.27 2.17 -5.56
N LEU A 365 -22.51 3.20 -6.38
CA LEU A 365 -22.63 3.13 -7.83
C LEU A 365 -21.38 3.73 -8.48
N ILE A 366 -21.06 3.29 -9.70
CA ILE A 366 -19.91 3.76 -10.47
C ILE A 366 -20.44 4.39 -11.76
N MET A 367 -19.94 5.59 -12.08
CA MET A 367 -20.15 6.31 -13.31
C MET A 367 -18.84 6.39 -14.09
N GLU A 368 -18.92 6.30 -15.41
CA GLU A 368 -17.74 6.41 -16.27
C GLU A 368 -17.60 7.87 -16.72
N PHE A 369 -16.56 8.56 -16.23
CA PHE A 369 -16.38 10.00 -16.43
C PHE A 369 -16.47 10.43 -17.90
N ASN A 370 -15.84 9.67 -18.81
CA ASN A 370 -15.77 9.97 -20.23
C ASN A 370 -17.07 9.66 -21.02
N PHE A 371 -18.01 8.92 -20.43
CA PHE A 371 -19.19 8.38 -21.14
C PHE A 371 -20.53 8.71 -20.48
N MET A 372 -20.53 9.28 -19.27
CA MET A 372 -21.76 9.58 -18.52
C MET A 372 -22.49 10.83 -19.01
N GLU A 373 -23.83 10.79 -18.99
CA GLU A 373 -24.67 11.97 -19.18
C GLU A 373 -25.18 12.53 -17.85
N THR A 374 -25.76 13.74 -17.87
CA THR A 374 -26.28 14.39 -16.65
C THR A 374 -27.44 13.58 -16.04
N GLU A 375 -28.28 13.02 -16.90
CA GLU A 375 -29.40 12.16 -16.55
C GLU A 375 -28.95 10.91 -15.79
N ASP A 376 -27.83 10.32 -16.19
CA ASP A 376 -27.26 9.14 -15.53
C ASP A 376 -26.80 9.47 -14.11
N LEU A 377 -26.11 10.61 -13.93
CA LEU A 377 -25.67 11.06 -12.60
C LEU A 377 -26.87 11.31 -11.68
N VAL A 378 -27.90 11.98 -12.19
CA VAL A 378 -29.13 12.25 -11.43
C VAL A 378 -29.82 10.95 -11.05
N LYS A 379 -29.88 9.98 -11.96
CA LYS A 379 -30.46 8.65 -11.71
C LYS A 379 -29.66 7.88 -10.66
N ALA A 380 -28.33 7.83 -10.80
CA ALA A 380 -27.45 7.16 -9.84
C ALA A 380 -27.54 7.78 -8.44
N LEU A 381 -27.57 9.11 -8.36
CA LEU A 381 -27.73 9.83 -7.10
C LEU A 381 -29.10 9.53 -6.46
N LYS A 382 -30.19 9.54 -7.25
CA LYS A 382 -31.53 9.18 -6.77
C LYS A 382 -31.58 7.73 -6.27
N ALA A 383 -30.92 6.80 -6.95
CA ALA A 383 -30.83 5.40 -6.52
C ALA A 383 -30.11 5.30 -5.17
N VAL A 384 -28.88 5.81 -5.06
CA VAL A 384 -28.08 5.78 -3.82
C VAL A 384 -28.79 6.44 -2.63
N ILE A 385 -29.55 7.51 -2.88
CA ILE A 385 -30.24 8.28 -1.85
C ILE A 385 -31.54 7.61 -1.39
N ASN A 386 -32.27 6.92 -2.28
CA ASN A 386 -33.63 6.44 -2.02
C ASN A 386 -33.75 4.92 -1.88
N GLU A 387 -32.83 4.13 -2.44
CA GLU A 387 -32.80 2.68 -2.24
C GLU A 387 -32.12 2.35 -0.90
N PRO A 388 -32.84 1.72 0.06
CA PRO A 388 -32.31 1.52 1.42
C PRO A 388 -31.03 0.69 1.48
N SER A 389 -30.86 -0.26 0.56
CA SER A 389 -29.73 -1.19 0.50
C SER A 389 -28.38 -0.49 0.54
N TYR A 390 -28.21 0.63 -0.18
CA TYR A 390 -26.95 1.38 -0.19
C TYR A 390 -26.60 1.95 1.19
N LYS A 391 -27.58 2.59 1.85
CA LYS A 391 -27.37 3.15 3.19
C LYS A 391 -27.16 2.05 4.22
N GLU A 392 -27.92 0.95 4.15
CA GLU A 392 -27.77 -0.21 5.03
C GLU A 392 -26.38 -0.85 4.91
N ASN A 393 -25.90 -1.04 3.68
CA ASN A 393 -24.56 -1.57 3.42
C ASN A 393 -23.48 -0.60 3.91
N ALA A 394 -23.60 0.71 3.63
CA ALA A 394 -22.64 1.70 4.13
C ALA A 394 -22.58 1.73 5.67
N MET A 395 -23.74 1.67 6.35
CA MET A 395 -23.81 1.59 7.82
C MET A 395 -23.28 0.25 8.35
N ARG A 396 -23.43 -0.85 7.61
CA ARG A 396 -22.81 -2.14 7.94
C ARG A 396 -21.29 -2.02 7.88
N LEU A 397 -20.73 -1.45 6.83
CA LEU A 397 -19.28 -1.22 6.71
C LEU A 397 -18.77 -0.30 7.81
N SER A 398 -19.49 0.78 8.12
CA SER A 398 -19.17 1.67 9.25
C SER A 398 -19.10 0.92 10.58
N ARG A 399 -20.09 0.06 10.87
CA ARG A 399 -20.06 -0.76 12.10
C ARG A 399 -18.81 -1.65 12.16
N ILE A 400 -18.45 -2.31 11.05
CA ILE A 400 -17.23 -3.13 10.97
C ILE A 400 -15.98 -2.26 11.13
N HIS A 401 -15.96 -1.06 10.56
CA HIS A 401 -14.85 -0.12 10.66
C HIS A 401 -14.57 0.28 12.11
N HIS A 402 -15.63 0.57 12.88
CA HIS A 402 -15.54 0.96 14.29
C HIS A 402 -15.33 -0.22 15.23
N ASP A 403 -15.80 -1.42 14.86
CA ASP A 403 -15.67 -2.64 15.65
C ASP A 403 -14.31 -3.32 15.43
N ARG A 404 -13.25 -2.60 15.80
CA ARG A 404 -11.86 -3.08 15.75
C ARG A 404 -11.28 -3.12 17.17
N PRO A 405 -10.44 -4.12 17.50
CA PRO A 405 -9.86 -4.23 18.83
C PRO A 405 -8.91 -3.08 19.17
N ILE A 406 -8.24 -2.51 18.16
CA ILE A 406 -7.33 -1.37 18.27
C ILE A 406 -7.69 -0.39 17.16
N LYS A 407 -7.67 0.91 17.46
CA LYS A 407 -7.90 1.94 16.44
C LYS A 407 -6.74 1.93 15.43
N PRO A 408 -7.01 2.23 14.14
CA PRO A 408 -5.97 2.13 13.10
C PRO A 408 -4.72 2.95 13.38
N LEU A 409 -4.89 4.19 13.86
CA LEU A 409 -3.77 5.06 14.20
C LEU A 409 -2.96 4.53 15.40
N ASP A 410 -3.65 4.03 16.43
CA ASP A 410 -2.99 3.47 17.62
C ASP A 410 -2.22 2.18 17.26
N GLU A 411 -2.75 1.36 16.35
CA GLU A 411 -2.06 0.17 15.85
C GLU A 411 -0.80 0.53 15.05
N ALA A 412 -0.89 1.51 14.14
CA ALA A 412 0.26 1.99 13.38
C ALA A 412 1.39 2.48 14.31
N VAL A 413 1.03 3.34 15.27
CA VAL A 413 1.98 3.88 16.26
C VAL A 413 2.56 2.77 17.13
N PHE A 414 1.75 1.81 17.57
CA PHE A 414 2.21 0.68 18.38
C PHE A 414 3.30 -0.11 17.67
N TRP A 415 3.14 -0.41 16.38
CA TRP A 415 4.11 -1.21 15.64
C TRP A 415 5.39 -0.45 15.29
N VAL A 416 5.31 0.87 15.08
CA VAL A 416 6.50 1.73 14.98
C VAL A 416 7.28 1.70 16.29
N GLU A 417 6.61 1.92 17.43
CA GLU A 417 7.29 1.85 18.73
C GLU A 417 7.77 0.44 19.08
N PHE A 418 7.03 -0.60 18.70
CA PHE A 418 7.43 -1.99 18.90
C PHE A 418 8.76 -2.26 18.22
N THR A 419 8.91 -1.79 16.98
CA THR A 419 10.12 -1.97 16.20
C THR A 419 11.31 -1.25 16.86
N MET A 420 11.13 -0.01 17.33
CA MET A 420 12.18 0.70 18.09
C MET A 420 12.54 -0.03 19.39
N ARG A 421 11.55 -0.40 20.20
CA ARG A 421 11.78 -1.06 21.51
C ARG A 421 12.52 -2.38 21.39
N ASN A 422 12.31 -3.12 20.31
CA ASN A 422 12.89 -4.44 20.09
C ASN A 422 14.08 -4.42 19.12
N LYS A 423 14.50 -3.24 18.63
CA LYS A 423 15.56 -3.08 17.62
C LYS A 423 15.31 -3.94 16.36
N GLY A 424 14.08 -3.87 15.86
CA GLY A 424 13.58 -4.68 14.76
C GLY A 424 12.48 -5.67 15.17
N ALA A 425 12.06 -6.48 14.22
CA ALA A 425 10.97 -7.44 14.33
C ALA A 425 11.24 -8.74 13.53
N LYS A 426 12.52 -9.12 13.37
CA LYS A 426 12.95 -10.30 12.58
C LYS A 426 12.20 -11.60 12.90
N HIS A 427 11.78 -11.81 14.15
CA HIS A 427 11.00 -12.99 14.58
C HIS A 427 9.58 -13.07 13.97
N LEU A 428 9.08 -11.99 13.36
CA LEU A 428 7.80 -11.95 12.64
C LEU A 428 7.95 -12.22 11.14
N ARG A 429 9.20 -12.31 10.65
CA ARG A 429 9.48 -12.56 9.23
C ARG A 429 9.32 -14.03 8.90
N VAL A 430 8.79 -14.29 7.72
CA VAL A 430 8.58 -15.64 7.21
C VAL A 430 9.89 -16.26 6.72
N GLN A 431 10.04 -17.58 6.85
CA GLN A 431 11.22 -18.32 6.39
C GLN A 431 11.46 -18.20 4.88
N THR A 432 10.45 -17.81 4.09
CA THR A 432 10.54 -17.73 2.63
C THR A 432 11.69 -16.87 2.12
N HIS A 433 12.11 -15.84 2.86
CA HIS A 433 13.25 -15.00 2.49
C HIS A 433 14.58 -15.78 2.40
N GLU A 434 14.69 -16.92 3.07
CA GLU A 434 15.90 -17.74 3.15
C GLU A 434 15.81 -19.00 2.26
N LEU A 435 14.70 -19.19 1.54
CA LEU A 435 14.49 -20.35 0.66
C LEU A 435 14.90 -20.03 -0.77
N THR A 436 15.51 -21.01 -1.42
CA THR A 436 15.67 -20.96 -2.89
C THR A 436 14.31 -21.13 -3.58
N TRP A 437 14.19 -20.62 -4.81
CA TRP A 437 12.93 -20.68 -5.57
C TRP A 437 12.38 -22.10 -5.75
N TYR A 438 13.27 -23.11 -5.88
CA TYR A 438 12.85 -24.50 -6.05
C TYR A 438 12.43 -25.15 -4.73
N GLN A 439 13.04 -24.76 -3.59
CA GLN A 439 12.59 -25.18 -2.25
C GLN A 439 11.22 -24.58 -1.92
N TYR A 440 11.03 -23.29 -2.21
CA TYR A 440 9.75 -22.61 -1.99
C TYR A 440 8.58 -23.33 -2.70
N HIS A 441 8.81 -23.77 -3.93
CA HIS A 441 7.84 -24.55 -4.71
C HIS A 441 7.91 -26.07 -4.47
N SER A 442 8.72 -26.53 -3.51
CA SER A 442 8.92 -27.95 -3.17
C SER A 442 9.30 -28.83 -4.38
N LEU A 443 9.97 -28.27 -5.37
CA LEU A 443 10.34 -28.96 -6.61
C LEU A 443 11.39 -30.06 -6.38
N ASP A 444 12.25 -29.87 -5.39
CA ASP A 444 13.19 -30.87 -4.88
C ASP A 444 12.46 -32.09 -4.28
N VAL A 445 11.41 -31.85 -3.49
CA VAL A 445 10.56 -32.91 -2.94
C VAL A 445 9.81 -33.64 -4.06
N PHE A 446 9.23 -32.91 -5.02
CA PHE A 446 8.56 -33.53 -6.17
C PHE A 446 9.53 -34.37 -7.00
N ALA A 447 10.74 -33.88 -7.25
CA ALA A 447 11.77 -34.62 -7.96
C ALA A 447 12.16 -35.92 -7.22
N PHE A 448 12.31 -35.86 -5.89
CA PHE A 448 12.59 -37.03 -5.07
C PHE A 448 11.45 -38.07 -5.14
N LEU A 449 10.19 -37.64 -4.98
CA LEU A 449 9.03 -38.53 -5.06
C LEU A 449 8.88 -39.16 -6.45
N LEU A 450 9.14 -38.41 -7.51
CA LEU A 450 9.15 -38.91 -8.88
C LEU A 450 10.22 -39.99 -9.05
N ALA A 451 11.45 -39.76 -8.55
CA ALA A 451 12.54 -40.72 -8.63
C ALA A 451 12.22 -42.03 -7.89
N VAL A 452 11.65 -41.95 -6.67
CA VAL A 452 11.21 -43.12 -5.91
C VAL A 452 10.13 -43.90 -6.67
N THR A 453 9.14 -43.20 -7.23
CA THR A 453 8.05 -43.83 -7.97
C THR A 453 8.58 -44.54 -9.22
N LEU A 454 9.43 -43.89 -10.01
CA LEU A 454 10.08 -44.48 -11.18
C LEU A 454 10.92 -45.70 -10.80
N PHE A 455 11.67 -45.64 -9.70
CA PHE A 455 12.46 -46.76 -9.20
C PHE A 455 11.57 -47.97 -8.85
N ILE A 456 10.48 -47.76 -8.10
CA ILE A 456 9.52 -48.82 -7.77
C ILE A 456 8.87 -49.40 -9.03
N THR A 457 8.47 -48.56 -9.98
CA THR A 457 7.91 -49.01 -11.26
C THR A 457 8.91 -49.85 -12.05
N VAL A 458 10.16 -49.43 -12.14
CA VAL A 458 11.23 -50.18 -12.82
C VAL A 458 11.49 -51.52 -12.13
N LEU A 459 11.57 -51.54 -10.79
CA LEU A 459 11.71 -52.78 -10.02
C LEU A 459 10.53 -53.72 -10.24
N PHE A 460 9.30 -53.20 -10.24
CA PHE A 460 8.10 -53.97 -10.52
C PHE A 460 8.14 -54.56 -11.93
N ILE A 461 8.42 -53.75 -12.96
CA ILE A 461 8.54 -54.21 -14.36
C ILE A 461 9.62 -55.28 -14.50
N LYS A 462 10.81 -55.09 -13.89
CA LYS A 462 11.91 -56.06 -13.94
C LYS A 462 11.54 -57.36 -13.24
N THR A 463 10.90 -57.29 -12.07
CA THR A 463 10.41 -58.45 -11.32
C THR A 463 9.33 -59.21 -12.10
N CYS A 464 8.32 -58.52 -12.61
CA CYS A 464 7.28 -59.12 -13.45
C CYS A 464 7.86 -59.74 -14.73
N SER A 465 8.77 -59.03 -15.42
CA SER A 465 9.46 -59.55 -16.61
C SER A 465 10.30 -60.78 -16.31
N PHE A 466 10.97 -60.80 -15.15
CA PHE A 466 11.73 -61.96 -14.68
C PHE A 466 10.81 -63.15 -14.37
N CYS A 467 9.70 -62.92 -13.66
CA CYS A 467 8.68 -63.93 -13.38
C CYS A 467 8.07 -64.49 -14.68
N ILE A 468 7.71 -63.64 -15.64
CA ILE A 468 7.16 -64.06 -16.94
C ILE A 468 8.20 -64.87 -17.73
N ARG A 469 9.47 -64.43 -17.81
CA ARG A 469 10.53 -65.21 -18.47
C ARG A 469 10.72 -66.58 -17.81
N ARG A 470 10.63 -66.65 -16.48
CA ARG A 470 10.81 -67.90 -15.73
C ARG A 470 9.61 -68.85 -15.85
N CYS A 471 8.39 -68.33 -15.87
CA CYS A 471 7.15 -69.12 -15.93
C CYS A 471 6.72 -69.47 -17.36
N CYS A 472 6.89 -68.57 -18.33
CA CYS A 472 6.37 -68.72 -19.70
C CYS A 472 7.43 -69.10 -20.74
N CYS A 473 8.74 -68.93 -20.49
CA CYS A 473 9.81 -69.23 -21.45
C CYS A 473 10.66 -70.46 -21.09
N ARG A 474 10.16 -71.38 -20.25
CA ARG A 474 10.74 -72.74 -20.13
C ARG A 474 10.54 -73.48 -21.46
N LYS A 475 11.42 -73.26 -22.45
CA LYS A 475 11.58 -74.17 -23.59
C LYS A 475 11.87 -75.55 -23.01
N GLY A 476 10.98 -76.51 -23.27
CA GLY A 476 11.18 -77.90 -22.91
C GLY A 476 12.53 -78.38 -23.44
N LYS A 477 13.36 -78.94 -22.55
CA LYS A 477 14.49 -79.77 -22.98
C LYS A 477 13.88 -81.01 -23.65
N THR A 478 13.85 -81.03 -24.98
CA THR A 478 13.59 -82.25 -25.74
C THR A 478 14.68 -83.26 -25.40
N LYS A 479 14.30 -84.36 -24.73
CA LYS A 479 15.18 -85.51 -24.53
C LYS A 479 15.41 -86.17 -25.89
N THR A 480 16.62 -86.09 -26.42
CA THR A 480 17.07 -86.95 -27.52
C THR A 480 17.16 -88.38 -26.97
N LYS A 481 16.34 -89.30 -27.50
CA LYS A 481 16.54 -90.75 -27.32
C LYS A 481 17.72 -91.16 -28.18
N ALA A 482 18.66 -91.90 -27.59
CA ALA A 482 19.66 -92.65 -28.33
C ALA A 482 19.03 -93.93 -28.87
N GLU A 483 19.19 -94.16 -30.17
CA GLU A 483 19.20 -95.48 -30.84
C GLU A 483 20.43 -95.53 -31.74
#